data_AF-A0A924RL26-F1
#
_entry.id   AF-A0A924RL26-F1
#
_cell.length_a   1.000
_cell.length_b   1.000
_cell.length_c   1.000
_cell.angle_alpha   90.00
_cell.angle_beta   90.00
_cell.angle_gamma   90.00
#
_symmetry.space_group_name_H-M   'P 1'
#
loop_
_entity.id
_entity.type
_entity.pdbx_description
1 polymer ?
#
loop_
_entity_poly.entity_id
_entity_poly.type
_entity_poly.pdbx_seq_one_letter_code
_entity_poly.pdbx_strand_id
1 'polypeptide(L)' 'ADRLAEMSEVDYVVITAGSFDLLVEAVCEDDDALLELVSTRIRAIAGVRSTETFVYLKLRKQLYNWGTR' A
#
# COMPACT_ATOMS: atom_id res chain seq x y z
N ALA A 1 -2.02 1.14 10.68
CA ALA A 1 -2.91 0.70 9.60
C ALA A 1 -3.91 1.80 9.25
N ASP A 2 -4.65 2.32 10.24
CA ASP A 2 -5.72 3.31 10.03
C ASP A 2 -5.29 4.54 9.24
N ARG A 3 -4.13 5.14 9.58
CA ARG A 3 -3.58 6.30 8.84
C ARG A 3 -3.30 6.04 7.36
N LEU A 4 -3.02 4.79 6.99
CA LEU A 4 -2.83 4.39 5.59
C LEU A 4 -4.18 4.15 4.91
N ALA A 5 -5.14 3.59 5.64
CA ALA A 5 -6.50 3.36 5.13
C ALA A 5 -7.29 4.67 4.89
N GLU A 6 -6.84 5.79 5.49
CA GLU A 6 -7.39 7.13 5.25
C GLU A 6 -6.82 7.82 3.99
N MET A 7 -5.79 7.24 3.35
CA MET A 7 -5.17 7.83 2.16
C MET A 7 -5.99 7.50 0.90
N SER A 8 -6.30 8.53 0.10
CA SER A 8 -7.05 8.39 -1.15
C SER A 8 -6.38 7.45 -2.17
N GLU A 9 -5.06 7.39 -2.15
CA GLU A 9 -4.26 6.56 -3.04
C GLU A 9 -4.30 5.08 -2.64
N VAL A 10 -4.77 4.73 -1.44
CA VAL A 10 -4.72 3.37 -0.89
C VAL A 10 -6.04 2.63 -1.15
N ASP A 11 -5.98 1.57 -1.96
CA ASP A 11 -7.14 0.73 -2.27
C ASP A 11 -7.43 -0.26 -1.13
N TYR A 12 -6.40 -0.84 -0.53
CA TYR A 12 -6.55 -1.65 0.68
C TYR A 12 -5.26 -1.73 1.50
N VAL A 13 -5.45 -2.01 2.79
CA VAL A 13 -4.40 -2.31 3.76
C VAL A 13 -4.62 -3.72 4.29
N VAL A 14 -3.61 -4.58 4.16
CA VAL A 14 -3.61 -5.94 4.68
C VAL A 14 -2.67 -6.00 5.88
N ILE A 15 -3.11 -6.60 6.98
CA ILE A 15 -2.26 -6.97 8.10
C ILE A 15 -1.72 -8.37 7.84
N THR A 16 -0.40 -8.53 7.89
CA THR A 16 0.26 -9.77 7.47
C THR A 16 1.04 -10.42 8.61
N ALA A 17 1.14 -11.75 8.59
CA ALA A 17 2.01 -12.53 9.47
C ALA A 17 3.30 -12.92 8.71
N GLY A 18 4.10 -11.93 8.31
CA GLY A 18 5.30 -12.13 7.49
C GLY A 18 6.41 -11.13 7.83
N SER A 19 7.35 -10.94 6.91
CA SER A 19 8.48 -10.01 7.09
C SER A 19 8.05 -8.54 7.21
N PHE A 20 6.87 -8.22 6.70
CA PHE A 20 6.22 -6.93 6.86
C PHE A 20 4.97 -7.10 7.70
N ASP A 21 4.68 -6.12 8.54
CA ASP A 21 3.45 -6.08 9.34
C ASP A 21 2.22 -5.69 8.48
N LEU A 22 2.46 -4.91 7.42
CA LEU A 22 1.43 -4.39 6.52
C LEU A 22 1.84 -4.56 5.06
N LEU A 23 0.87 -4.95 4.22
CA LEU A 23 0.94 -4.87 2.75
C LEU A 23 -0.15 -3.93 2.27
N VAL A 24 0.22 -2.94 1.45
CA VAL A 24 -0.69 -1.89 0.99
C VAL A 24 -0.70 -1.87 -0.52
N GLU A 25 -1.87 -1.93 -1.13
CA GLU A 25 -2.04 -1.61 -2.55
C GLU A 25 -2.39 -0.13 -2.67
N ALA A 26 -1.64 0.58 -3.52
CA ALA A 26 -1.86 1.99 -3.78
C ALA A 26 -1.78 2.29 -5.28
N VAL A 27 -2.62 3.21 -5.73
CA VAL A 27 -2.66 3.71 -7.11
C VAL A 27 -2.22 5.16 -7.12
N CYS A 28 -1.23 5.48 -7.95
CA CYS A 28 -0.68 6.82 -8.13
C CYS A 28 -0.84 7.24 -9.59
N GLU A 29 -1.00 8.54 -9.84
CA GLU A 29 -1.20 9.08 -11.20
C GLU A 29 0.10 9.00 -12.02
N ASP A 30 1.25 9.17 -11.39
CA ASP A 30 2.58 9.12 -12.00
C ASP A 30 3.69 8.78 -10.97
N ASP A 31 4.93 8.78 -11.45
CA ASP A 31 6.12 8.45 -10.66
C ASP A 31 6.41 9.50 -9.57
N ASP A 32 6.07 10.77 -9.80
CA ASP A 32 6.27 11.86 -8.82
C ASP A 32 5.29 11.70 -7.66
N ALA A 33 4.02 11.39 -7.95
CA ALA A 33 3.01 11.07 -6.95
C ALA A 33 3.40 9.82 -6.14
N LEU A 34 3.93 8.79 -6.78
CA LEU A 34 4.43 7.59 -6.09
C LEU A 34 5.60 7.93 -5.16
N LEU A 35 6.56 8.75 -5.63
CA LEU A 35 7.70 9.18 -4.85
C LEU A 35 7.26 9.97 -3.62
N GLU A 36 6.35 10.93 -3.78
CA GLU A 36 5.78 11.73 -2.69
C GLU A 36 5.05 10.85 -1.66
N LEU A 37 4.20 9.95 -2.14
CA LEU A 37 3.43 9.04 -1.28
C LEU A 37 4.37 8.20 -0.42
N VAL A 38 5.36 7.54 -1.02
CA VAL A 38 6.27 6.62 -0.30
C VAL A 38 7.25 7.40 0.57
N SER A 39 7.93 8.40 0.02
CA SER A 39 9.09 9.03 0.67
C SER A 39 8.70 10.11 1.67
N THR A 40 7.59 10.80 1.44
CA THR A 40 7.19 11.95 2.25
C THR A 40 6.01 11.60 3.14
N ARG A 41 4.96 10.96 2.59
CA ARG A 41 3.73 10.73 3.36
C ARG A 41 3.83 9.47 4.22
N ILE A 42 4.13 8.32 3.62
CA ILE A 42 4.18 7.03 4.34
C ILE A 42 5.36 6.98 5.31
N ARG A 43 6.57 7.33 4.88
CA ARG A 43 7.76 7.32 5.76
C ARG A 43 7.67 8.31 6.94
N ALA A 44 6.87 9.38 6.83
CA ALA A 44 6.65 10.31 7.93
C ALA A 44 5.66 9.78 8.99
N ILE A 45 4.94 8.68 8.73
CA ILE A 45 4.05 8.07 9.71
C ILE A 45 4.88 7.48 10.85
N ALA A 46 4.65 7.97 12.07
CA ALA A 46 5.26 7.42 13.27
C ALA A 46 5.01 5.91 13.38
N GLY A 47 6.09 5.14 13.56
CA GLY A 47 6.06 3.68 13.63
C GLY A 47 6.44 2.96 12.33
N VAL A 48 6.50 3.66 11.19
CA VAL A 48 7.06 3.10 9.96
C VAL A 48 8.57 2.94 10.09
N ARG A 49 9.05 1.70 10.06
CA ARG A 49 10.49 1.37 10.16
C ARG A 49 11.17 1.30 8.81
N SER A 50 10.49 0.72 7.84
CA SER A 50 10.96 0.55 6.47
C SER A 50 9.77 0.43 5.53
N THR A 51 10.03 0.66 4.24
CA THR A 51 9.06 0.51 3.15
C THR A 51 9.76 -0.17 1.98
N GLU A 52 9.07 -1.07 1.30
CA GLU A 52 9.47 -1.67 0.03
C GLU A 52 8.31 -1.55 -0.95
N THR A 53 8.60 -1.12 -2.19
CA THR A 53 7.58 -0.80 -3.18
C THR A 53 7.64 -1.80 -4.34
N PHE A 54 6.51 -2.40 -4.67
CA PHE A 54 6.38 -3.35 -5.78
C PHE A 54 5.54 -2.73 -6.90
N VAL A 55 6.19 -2.26 -7.97
CA VAL A 55 5.48 -1.73 -9.13
C VAL A 55 4.90 -2.88 -9.96
N TYR A 56 3.61 -2.82 -10.24
CA TYR A 56 2.93 -3.84 -11.01
C TYR A 56 3.30 -3.72 -12.49
N LEU A 57 4.11 -4.66 -12.98
CA LEU A 57 4.43 -4.71 -14.41
C LEU A 57 3.26 -5.25 -15.25
N LYS A 58 2.54 -6.24 -14.72
CA LYS A 58 1.37 -6.82 -15.37
C LYS A 58 0.50 -7.60 -14.40
N LEU A 59 -0.75 -7.21 -14.28
CA LEU A 59 -1.77 -7.98 -13.57
C LEU A 59 -2.25 -9.14 -14.44
N ARG A 60 -2.14 -10.38 -13.94
CA ARG A 60 -2.54 -11.59 -14.68
C ARG A 60 -3.92 -12.09 -14.33
N LYS A 61 -4.35 -11.87 -13.10
CA LYS A 61 -5.63 -12.30 -12.56
C LYS A 61 -5.92 -11.43 -11.35
N GLN A 62 -7.10 -10.83 -11.32
CA GLN A 62 -7.61 -10.11 -10.17
C GLN A 62 -8.97 -10.72 -9.85
N LEU A 63 -9.08 -11.35 -8.69
CA LEU A 63 -10.34 -11.85 -8.17
C LEU A 63 -10.62 -11.10 -6.89
N TYR A 64 -11.61 -10.21 -6.92
CA TYR A 64 -12.13 -9.56 -5.72
C TYR A 64 -13.04 -10.51 -4.96
N ASN A 65 -12.46 -11.55 -4.36
CA ASN A 65 -13.16 -12.43 -3.42
C ASN A 65 -12.84 -12.00 -2.00
N TRP A 66 -13.40 -10.88 -1.55
CA TRP A 66 -13.53 -10.62 -0.12
C TRP A 66 -14.67 -11.51 0.39
N GLY A 67 -14.37 -12.78 0.61
CA GLY A 67 -15.33 -13.75 1.13
C GLY A 67 -15.92 -13.24 2.45
N THR A 68 -17.21 -12.89 2.43
CA THR A 68 -18.05 -12.90 3.62
C THR A 68 -19.19 -13.90 3.41
N ARG A 69 -18.80 -15.17 3.24
CA ARG A 69 -19.55 -16.31 3.78
C ARG A 69 -18.67 -17.54 3.89
#